data_AF-A0A8S3W9T4-F1
#
_entry.id   AF-A0A8S3W9T4-F1
#
_cell.length_a   1.000
_cell.length_b   1.000
_cell.length_c   1.000
_cell.angle_alpha   90.00
_cell.angle_beta   90.00
_cell.angle_gamma   90.00
#
_symmetry.space_group_name_H-M   'P 1'
#
loop_
_entity.id
_entity.type
_entity.pdbx_description
1 polymer ?
#
loop_
_entity_poly.entity_id
_entity_poly.type
_entity_poly.pdbx_seq_one_letter_code
_entity_poly.pdbx_strand_id
1 'polypeptide(L)'
;MFDLLMFFMSGGCTFPADWTGSWFQSGNPGLIAINSTHIQSKGECYETESYDKFLLYDRREECYRCMVILEKHKYVLQYKETFCSEKDSMSSICESISGDAPLYSMFRKEPRPVPQPCPFHPAPFTFTYSRGSGDCANPPSRAESCTDDSRLLLRYMACPDVPGTESNVEELVCLATWKEGSTRYLVGQISQVTRRNSIASDEDTYRCFIYKGQHSDKSMTYNIAQSGDATCNGLSSPTDGSRIMKLTNSDDEHNRCHFPSWIVEHHKWFSLDHTHQYHFTTKNATLKIINENGSFEEKRLVCHSILEQKDKKYIKLVAHVTRGCESGHVCLRFARREGDVLELQQGAGLWDAPQDACASDAPQPYVTLITTSLTPMRCPIIGRYSVVSSLADSRRRRQQDTIGDMETGVGPSECVSGQFDSASVGCGAAQDTIEFKSPCTTAAYTCHGGWVEGPVGFVIASPVSRASSHPRTFCFMYTLHPRNESGGGILALSAVAHSCDRRLTPGRAGDKAYNLTANGTCEQSSKYNSVAQRLTPAGALLLVLVAALLATLHLPLPLVLTLTPSPSLSPALASR
;
A
#
# COMPACT_ATOMS: atom_id res chain seq x y z
N MET A 1 15.50 -32.41 22.91
CA MET A 1 16.08 -33.20 24.02
C MET A 1 17.25 -32.38 24.54
N PHE A 2 17.22 -32.05 25.83
CA PHE A 2 18.03 -31.01 26.52
C PHE A 2 17.59 -29.58 26.13
N ASP A 3 17.10 -28.70 26.99
CA ASP A 3 17.36 -28.51 28.42
C ASP A 3 16.08 -28.49 29.28
N LEU A 4 16.07 -29.35 30.30
CA LEU A 4 15.25 -29.28 31.49
C LEU A 4 16.22 -29.16 32.66
N LEU A 5 15.87 -28.32 33.65
CA LEU A 5 16.55 -28.00 34.91
C LEU A 5 17.64 -26.92 34.86
N MET A 6 17.25 -25.71 35.27
CA MET A 6 17.85 -25.03 36.43
C MET A 6 17.09 -23.73 36.73
N PHE A 7 16.17 -23.74 37.70
CA PHE A 7 15.83 -22.57 38.54
C PHE A 7 15.13 -23.07 39.82
N PHE A 8 15.91 -23.69 40.72
CA PHE A 8 15.58 -23.73 42.14
C PHE A 8 16.65 -22.90 42.85
N MET A 9 16.41 -21.60 42.97
CA MET A 9 17.20 -20.67 43.78
C MET A 9 16.22 -19.72 44.48
N SER A 10 15.90 -19.99 45.75
CA SER A 10 15.44 -19.03 46.78
C SER A 10 14.62 -17.82 46.29
N GLY A 11 13.43 -18.04 45.74
CA GLY A 11 12.50 -16.97 45.33
C GLY A 11 11.20 -17.05 46.12
N GLY A 12 10.71 -15.93 46.64
CA GLY A 12 9.35 -15.85 47.18
C GLY A 12 8.30 -16.20 46.12
N CYS A 13 7.05 -16.41 46.54
CA CYS A 13 5.93 -16.65 45.63
C CYS A 13 5.79 -15.48 44.63
N THR A 14 5.92 -15.76 43.33
CA THR A 14 5.81 -14.75 42.28
C THR A 14 4.94 -15.20 41.12
N PHE A 15 4.18 -14.27 40.56
CA PHE A 15 3.43 -14.46 39.33
C PHE A 15 4.35 -14.36 38.08
N PRO A 16 4.00 -15.03 36.97
CA PRO A 16 4.69 -14.86 35.69
C PRO A 16 4.82 -13.40 35.27
N ALA A 17 6.02 -13.00 34.83
CA ALA A 17 6.32 -11.61 34.46
C ALA A 17 5.38 -11.07 33.36
N ASP A 18 5.00 -11.93 32.41
CA ASP A 18 4.11 -11.61 31.31
C ASP A 18 2.68 -11.27 31.75
N TRP A 19 2.28 -11.55 32.99
CA TRP A 19 0.96 -11.18 33.53
C TRP A 19 0.94 -9.76 34.10
N THR A 20 2.11 -9.15 34.31
CA THR A 20 2.22 -7.80 34.90
C THR A 20 1.48 -6.76 34.07
N GLY A 21 0.57 -5.99 34.68
CA GLY A 21 -0.19 -4.97 33.99
C GLY A 21 -1.60 -4.77 34.54
N SER A 22 -2.43 -4.05 33.78
CA SER A 22 -3.81 -3.73 34.16
C SER A 22 -4.79 -4.59 33.35
N TRP A 23 -5.72 -5.24 34.04
CA TRP A 23 -6.66 -6.20 33.46
C TRP A 23 -8.10 -5.79 33.72
N PHE A 24 -8.95 -5.91 32.70
CA PHE A 24 -10.39 -5.72 32.81
C PHE A 24 -11.07 -7.06 33.14
N GLN A 25 -12.00 -7.02 34.10
CA GLN A 25 -12.85 -8.15 34.45
C GLN A 25 -14.30 -7.67 34.57
N SER A 26 -15.22 -8.41 33.96
CA SER A 26 -16.65 -8.16 34.06
C SER A 26 -17.13 -8.14 35.52
N GLY A 27 -18.02 -7.18 35.84
CA GLY A 27 -18.55 -6.98 37.19
C GLY A 27 -17.61 -6.30 38.20
N ASN A 28 -16.37 -5.97 37.82
CA ASN A 28 -15.45 -5.20 38.67
C ASN A 28 -15.52 -3.70 38.32
N PRO A 29 -15.75 -2.78 39.29
CA PRO A 29 -15.82 -1.34 39.01
C PRO A 29 -14.54 -0.71 38.45
N GLY A 30 -13.39 -1.40 38.51
CA GLY A 30 -12.13 -0.89 37.99
C GLY A 30 -11.24 -1.98 37.38
N LEU A 31 -10.05 -1.58 36.93
CA LEU A 31 -9.03 -2.51 36.44
C LEU A 31 -8.35 -3.22 37.61
N ILE A 32 -8.01 -4.50 37.40
CA ILE A 32 -7.21 -5.33 38.29
C ILE A 32 -5.74 -5.18 37.89
N ALA A 33 -4.95 -4.51 38.72
CA ALA A 33 -3.51 -4.48 38.57
C ALA A 33 -2.89 -5.80 39.06
N ILE A 34 -2.07 -6.42 38.22
CA ILE A 34 -1.24 -7.57 38.56
C ILE A 34 0.21 -7.12 38.55
N ASN A 35 0.94 -7.37 39.64
CA ASN A 35 2.38 -7.22 39.71
C ASN A 35 3.05 -8.58 39.98
N SER A 36 4.36 -8.59 40.24
CA SER A 36 5.10 -9.84 40.45
C SER A 36 4.67 -10.64 41.69
N THR A 37 4.02 -10.04 42.69
CA THR A 37 3.71 -10.69 43.97
C THR A 37 2.29 -10.45 44.48
N HIS A 38 1.46 -9.68 43.79
CA HIS A 38 0.15 -9.24 44.26
C HIS A 38 -0.83 -9.03 43.09
N ILE A 39 -2.05 -9.50 43.28
CA ILE A 39 -3.20 -9.24 42.41
C ILE A 39 -4.16 -8.32 43.15
N GLN A 40 -4.38 -7.13 42.60
CA GLN A 40 -5.29 -6.15 43.17
C GLN A 40 -6.68 -6.77 43.38
N SER A 41 -7.29 -6.49 44.53
CA SER A 41 -8.57 -7.09 45.00
C SER A 41 -8.53 -8.59 45.35
N LYS A 42 -7.41 -9.29 45.13
CA LYS A 42 -7.29 -10.74 45.39
C LYS A 42 -6.20 -11.11 46.41
N GLY A 43 -5.19 -10.27 46.62
CA GLY A 43 -4.19 -10.47 47.68
C GLY A 43 -2.78 -10.75 47.18
N GLU A 44 -1.89 -11.07 48.11
CA GLU A 44 -0.46 -11.30 47.86
C GLU A 44 -0.17 -12.79 47.69
N CYS A 45 0.72 -13.13 46.75
CA CYS A 45 1.22 -14.47 46.52
C CYS A 45 1.92 -14.97 47.80
N TYR A 46 1.38 -16.02 48.41
CA TYR A 46 1.93 -16.64 49.61
C TYR A 46 2.71 -17.92 49.25
N GLU A 47 2.11 -18.80 48.46
CA GLU A 47 2.70 -20.07 48.04
C GLU A 47 2.28 -20.44 46.61
N THR A 48 3.14 -21.16 45.89
CA THR A 48 2.88 -21.65 44.53
C THR A 48 3.34 -23.11 44.45
N GLU A 49 2.47 -24.00 44.00
CA GLU A 49 2.75 -25.45 43.91
C GLU A 49 3.02 -25.86 42.45
N SER A 50 2.29 -25.26 41.52
CA SER A 50 2.40 -25.46 40.08
C SER A 50 2.44 -24.12 39.34
N TYR A 51 2.59 -24.15 38.02
CA TYR A 51 2.60 -22.95 37.18
C TYR A 51 1.25 -22.23 37.14
N ASP A 52 0.16 -22.93 37.48
CA ASP A 52 -1.22 -22.46 37.38
C ASP A 52 -1.94 -22.33 38.74
N LYS A 53 -1.39 -22.85 39.83
CA LYS A 53 -2.01 -22.81 41.17
C LYS A 53 -1.26 -21.90 42.13
N PHE A 54 -1.98 -20.94 42.70
CA PHE A 54 -1.44 -19.93 43.60
C PHE A 54 -2.28 -19.82 44.87
N LEU A 55 -1.62 -19.80 46.03
CA LEU A 55 -2.24 -19.41 47.30
C LEU A 55 -2.04 -17.92 47.50
N LEU A 56 -3.13 -17.18 47.65
CA LEU A 56 -3.10 -15.75 47.91
C LEU A 56 -3.54 -15.47 49.33
N TYR A 57 -2.84 -14.56 49.99
CA TYR A 57 -3.19 -14.01 51.29
C TYR A 57 -3.82 -12.62 51.14
N ASP A 58 -5.04 -12.46 51.64
CA ASP A 58 -5.72 -11.16 51.67
C ASP A 58 -5.51 -10.48 53.02
N ARG A 59 -4.76 -9.38 53.02
CA ARG A 59 -4.50 -8.59 54.24
C ARG A 59 -5.73 -7.89 54.81
N ARG A 60 -6.79 -7.69 54.01
CA ARG A 60 -8.01 -6.99 54.46
C ARG A 60 -8.95 -7.92 55.21
N GLU A 61 -9.06 -9.15 54.74
CA GLU A 61 -9.93 -10.19 55.33
C GLU A 61 -9.15 -11.15 56.25
N GLU A 62 -7.81 -11.01 56.31
CA GLU A 62 -6.90 -11.86 57.09
C GLU A 62 -7.06 -13.36 56.78
N CYS A 63 -7.17 -13.70 55.49
CA CYS A 63 -7.49 -15.06 55.05
C CYS A 63 -6.72 -15.49 53.80
N TYR A 64 -6.88 -16.76 53.46
CA TYR A 64 -6.24 -17.40 52.31
C TYR A 64 -7.28 -17.78 51.27
N ARG A 65 -6.90 -17.68 49.99
CA ARG A 65 -7.69 -18.18 48.86
C ARG A 65 -6.77 -18.85 47.85
N CYS A 66 -7.15 -20.03 47.40
CA CYS A 66 -6.52 -20.65 46.25
C CYS A 66 -7.11 -20.08 44.95
N MET A 67 -6.23 -19.78 43.99
CA MET A 67 -6.57 -19.42 42.62
C MET A 67 -5.89 -20.38 41.64
N VAL A 68 -6.67 -20.89 40.68
CA VAL A 68 -6.17 -21.65 39.53
C VAL A 68 -6.27 -20.73 38.31
N ILE A 69 -5.14 -20.24 37.83
CA ILE A 69 -5.05 -19.24 36.74
C ILE A 69 -4.48 -19.91 35.49
N LEU A 70 -5.25 -19.85 34.41
CA LEU A 70 -4.94 -20.39 33.09
C LEU A 70 -4.64 -19.24 32.13
N GLU A 71 -3.40 -19.19 31.65
CA GLU A 71 -3.04 -18.30 30.54
C GLU A 71 -3.54 -18.90 29.22
N LYS A 72 -4.64 -18.35 28.68
CA LYS A 72 -5.18 -18.76 27.38
C LYS A 72 -4.46 -18.07 26.23
N HIS A 73 -4.05 -16.83 26.46
CA HIS A 73 -3.27 -16.00 25.55
C HIS A 73 -2.59 -14.88 26.36
N LYS A 74 -1.54 -14.26 25.83
CA LYS A 74 -0.84 -13.10 26.45
C LYS A 74 -1.75 -11.90 26.84
N TYR A 75 -2.98 -11.87 26.34
CA TYR A 75 -4.00 -10.83 26.60
C TYR A 75 -5.27 -11.37 27.27
N VAL A 76 -5.33 -12.67 27.57
CA VAL A 76 -6.52 -13.34 28.12
C VAL A 76 -6.10 -14.34 29.20
N LEU A 77 -6.46 -14.04 30.43
CA LEU A 77 -6.34 -14.95 31.57
C LEU A 77 -7.73 -15.45 31.94
N GLN A 78 -7.83 -16.72 32.29
CA GLN A 78 -9.04 -17.27 32.90
C GLN A 78 -8.68 -17.88 34.24
N TYR A 79 -9.55 -17.74 35.24
CA TYR A 79 -9.26 -18.31 36.55
C TYR A 79 -10.51 -18.78 37.28
N LYS A 80 -10.27 -19.72 38.19
CA LYS A 80 -11.21 -20.11 39.25
C LYS A 80 -10.59 -19.80 40.59
N GLU A 81 -11.41 -19.50 41.57
CA GLU A 81 -10.96 -19.21 42.93
C GLU A 81 -11.87 -19.87 43.97
N THR A 82 -11.32 -20.02 45.16
CA THR A 82 -12.03 -20.43 46.37
C THR A 82 -12.57 -19.22 47.12
N PHE A 83 -13.49 -19.46 48.04
CA PHE A 83 -13.84 -18.47 49.05
C PHE A 83 -12.68 -18.25 50.02
N CYS A 84 -12.67 -17.08 50.66
CA CYS A 84 -11.75 -16.71 51.74
C CYS A 84 -11.88 -17.71 52.90
N SER A 85 -10.78 -18.40 53.25
CA SER A 85 -10.72 -19.39 54.33
C SER A 85 -9.57 -19.13 55.30
N GLU A 86 -9.65 -19.70 56.50
CA GLU A 86 -8.53 -19.70 57.44
C GLU A 86 -7.30 -20.41 56.86
N LYS A 87 -6.16 -20.23 57.54
CA LYS A 87 -4.90 -20.83 57.13
C LYS A 87 -4.97 -22.36 57.18
N ASP A 88 -4.80 -22.97 56.02
CA ASP A 88 -4.61 -24.41 55.85
C ASP A 88 -3.54 -24.65 54.78
N SER A 89 -3.20 -25.92 54.54
CA SER A 89 -2.33 -26.33 53.44
C SER A 89 -2.90 -25.90 52.08
N MET A 90 -2.01 -25.50 51.17
CA MET A 90 -2.35 -25.14 49.79
C MET A 90 -3.22 -26.19 49.11
N SER A 91 -2.86 -27.47 49.23
CA SER A 91 -3.59 -28.58 48.63
C SER A 91 -5.04 -28.67 49.15
N SER A 92 -5.26 -28.56 50.46
CA SER A 92 -6.60 -28.58 51.08
C SER A 92 -7.49 -27.45 50.58
N ILE A 93 -6.97 -26.22 50.56
CA ILE A 93 -7.72 -25.05 50.07
C ILE A 93 -8.02 -25.23 48.58
N CYS A 94 -7.04 -25.59 47.75
CA CYS A 94 -7.27 -25.74 46.31
C CYS A 94 -8.20 -26.90 45.92
N GLU A 95 -8.24 -27.98 46.68
CA GLU A 95 -9.17 -29.10 46.47
C GLU A 95 -10.63 -28.68 46.68
N SER A 96 -10.88 -27.58 47.41
CA SER A 96 -12.22 -27.03 47.59
C SER A 96 -12.78 -26.33 46.32
N ILE A 97 -11.96 -26.12 45.28
CA ILE A 97 -12.44 -25.61 43.98
C ILE A 97 -13.30 -26.68 43.32
N SER A 98 -14.61 -26.49 43.38
CA SER A 98 -15.57 -27.40 42.77
C SER A 98 -15.58 -27.29 41.24
N GLY A 99 -16.04 -28.34 40.56
CA GLY A 99 -16.15 -28.37 39.10
C GLY A 99 -17.10 -27.28 38.55
N ASP A 100 -18.13 -26.95 39.32
CA ASP A 100 -19.13 -25.90 39.07
C ASP A 100 -18.70 -24.50 39.55
N ALA A 101 -17.52 -24.36 40.17
CA ALA A 101 -17.00 -23.06 40.57
C ALA A 101 -16.93 -22.10 39.36
N PRO A 102 -17.32 -20.83 39.54
CA PRO A 102 -17.42 -19.86 38.45
C PRO A 102 -16.06 -19.64 37.78
N LEU A 103 -16.07 -19.62 36.44
CA LEU A 103 -14.91 -19.27 35.63
C LEU A 103 -14.95 -17.77 35.34
N TYR A 104 -13.90 -17.07 35.74
CA TYR A 104 -13.72 -15.65 35.45
C TYR A 104 -12.76 -15.46 34.28
N SER A 105 -13.06 -14.48 33.43
CA SER A 105 -12.20 -14.07 32.31
C SER A 105 -11.68 -12.66 32.54
N MET A 106 -10.37 -12.47 32.34
CA MET A 106 -9.70 -11.19 32.43
C MET A 106 -9.03 -10.84 31.10
N PHE A 107 -9.20 -9.60 30.65
CA PHE A 107 -8.65 -9.09 29.40
C PHE A 107 -7.65 -7.99 29.65
N ARG A 108 -6.49 -8.06 29.00
CA ARG A 108 -5.43 -7.07 29.21
C ARG A 108 -5.81 -5.71 28.65
N LYS A 109 -5.60 -4.66 29.45
CA LYS A 109 -5.76 -3.25 29.04
C LYS A 109 -4.42 -2.55 28.94
N GLU A 110 -3.50 -2.85 29.86
CA GLU A 110 -2.16 -2.27 29.87
C GLU A 110 -1.09 -3.35 30.11
N PRO A 111 -0.03 -3.41 29.28
CA PRO A 111 0.14 -2.69 28.01
C PRO A 111 -1.00 -2.96 27.01
N ARG A 112 -1.30 -1.98 26.15
CA ARG A 112 -2.42 -2.07 25.20
C ARG A 112 -2.23 -3.29 24.28
N PRO A 113 -3.24 -4.16 24.13
CA PRO A 113 -3.19 -5.27 23.19
C PRO A 113 -2.96 -4.78 21.77
N VAL A 114 -2.04 -5.44 21.05
CA VAL A 114 -1.88 -5.24 19.60
C VAL A 114 -2.90 -6.15 18.91
N PRO A 115 -3.82 -5.61 18.08
CA PRO A 115 -4.76 -6.42 17.30
C PRO A 115 -4.02 -7.45 16.44
N GLN A 116 -4.68 -8.59 16.19
CA GLN A 116 -4.14 -9.67 15.36
C GLN A 116 -5.13 -10.05 14.25
N PRO A 117 -4.66 -10.63 13.14
CA PRO A 117 -5.52 -11.02 12.03
C PRO A 117 -6.71 -11.88 12.48
N CYS A 118 -7.91 -11.53 12.01
CA CYS A 118 -9.11 -12.32 12.29
C CYS A 118 -9.03 -13.70 11.60
N PRO A 119 -9.52 -14.78 12.24
CA PRO A 119 -9.37 -16.15 11.71
C PRO A 119 -10.32 -16.49 10.54
N PHE A 120 -11.09 -15.52 10.06
CA PHE A 120 -12.12 -15.68 9.03
C PHE A 120 -11.57 -15.23 7.67
N HIS A 121 -11.11 -16.19 6.87
CA HIS A 121 -10.51 -15.91 5.56
C HIS A 121 -10.84 -17.04 4.56
N PRO A 122 -11.07 -16.73 3.26
CA PRO A 122 -11.07 -15.41 2.64
C PRO A 122 -12.41 -14.69 2.84
N ALA A 123 -12.39 -13.39 3.13
CA ALA A 123 -13.56 -12.51 3.03
C ALA A 123 -13.72 -12.03 1.57
N PRO A 124 -14.91 -11.58 1.12
CA PRO A 124 -16.13 -11.30 1.89
C PRO A 124 -16.98 -12.54 2.19
N PHE A 125 -17.83 -12.42 3.20
CA PHE A 125 -18.82 -13.42 3.57
C PHE A 125 -20.23 -12.84 3.52
N THR A 126 -21.19 -13.65 3.13
CA THR A 126 -22.59 -13.46 3.54
C THR A 126 -22.82 -14.26 4.81
N PHE A 127 -23.70 -13.80 5.69
CA PHE A 127 -23.99 -14.54 6.90
C PHE A 127 -25.45 -14.46 7.32
N THR A 128 -25.90 -15.53 7.98
CA THR A 128 -27.15 -15.57 8.73
C THR A 128 -26.84 -15.49 10.21
N TYR A 129 -27.77 -14.98 11.01
CA TYR A 129 -27.59 -14.89 12.46
C TYR A 129 -28.89 -15.17 13.22
N SER A 130 -28.77 -15.61 14.46
CA SER A 130 -29.89 -15.81 15.37
C SER A 130 -29.57 -15.27 16.75
N ARG A 131 -30.60 -14.71 17.41
CA ARG A 131 -30.58 -14.20 18.79
C ARG A 131 -31.48 -15.04 19.70
N GLY A 132 -31.83 -16.26 19.28
CA GLY A 132 -32.72 -17.18 20.01
C GLY A 132 -34.19 -17.16 19.56
N SER A 133 -34.60 -16.23 18.70
CA SER A 133 -35.97 -16.08 18.17
C SER A 133 -36.17 -16.64 16.75
N GLY A 134 -35.13 -17.29 16.18
CA GLY A 134 -35.12 -17.80 14.81
C GLY A 134 -33.94 -17.27 14.00
N ASP A 135 -33.65 -17.92 12.87
CA ASP A 135 -32.54 -17.55 12.00
C ASP A 135 -32.94 -16.42 11.03
N CYS A 136 -32.25 -15.29 11.13
CA CYS A 136 -32.36 -14.20 10.15
C CYS A 136 -31.51 -14.54 8.92
N ALA A 137 -32.18 -15.02 7.88
CA ALA A 137 -31.54 -15.44 6.63
C ALA A 137 -31.87 -14.54 5.43
N ASN A 138 -32.99 -13.81 5.45
CA ASN A 138 -33.44 -13.00 4.31
C ASN A 138 -33.95 -11.61 4.76
N PRO A 139 -33.31 -10.51 4.33
CA PRO A 139 -32.12 -10.47 3.46
C PRO A 139 -30.84 -10.93 4.17
N PRO A 140 -29.86 -11.49 3.45
CA PRO A 140 -28.61 -11.96 4.05
C PRO A 140 -27.76 -10.80 4.56
N SER A 141 -27.13 -10.99 5.72
CA SER A 141 -26.18 -10.04 6.29
C SER A 141 -24.80 -10.19 5.63
N ARG A 142 -23.92 -9.19 5.73
CA ARG A 142 -22.61 -9.19 5.06
C ARG A 142 -21.46 -8.94 6.04
N ALA A 143 -20.40 -9.73 5.92
CA ALA A 143 -19.18 -9.57 6.70
C ALA A 143 -17.98 -9.32 5.77
N GLU A 144 -17.25 -8.24 6.02
CA GLU A 144 -16.16 -7.79 5.15
C GLU A 144 -14.92 -7.44 5.99
N SER A 145 -13.75 -7.90 5.56
CA SER A 145 -12.49 -7.49 6.18
C SER A 145 -12.19 -6.04 5.87
N CYS A 146 -11.78 -5.27 6.88
CA CYS A 146 -11.26 -3.92 6.68
C CYS A 146 -9.92 -3.96 5.91
N THR A 147 -9.30 -2.80 5.69
CA THR A 147 -7.95 -2.73 5.07
C THR A 147 -6.90 -3.45 5.91
N ASP A 148 -7.06 -3.37 7.24
CA ASP A 148 -6.37 -4.15 8.25
C ASP A 148 -7.13 -5.47 8.49
N ASP A 149 -6.42 -6.61 8.37
CA ASP A 149 -7.00 -7.95 8.50
C ASP A 149 -7.33 -8.32 9.96
N SER A 150 -6.92 -7.51 10.94
CA SER A 150 -7.31 -7.63 12.34
C SER A 150 -8.72 -7.13 12.64
N ARG A 151 -9.41 -6.58 11.63
CA ARG A 151 -10.75 -6.00 11.77
C ARG A 151 -11.73 -6.60 10.78
N LEU A 152 -12.93 -6.88 11.27
CA LEU A 152 -14.05 -7.39 10.47
C LEU A 152 -15.27 -6.51 10.69
N LEU A 153 -15.85 -6.03 9.60
CA LEU A 153 -17.10 -5.27 9.62
C LEU A 153 -18.28 -6.23 9.43
N LEU A 154 -19.23 -6.21 10.36
CA LEU A 154 -20.44 -7.01 10.35
C LEU A 154 -21.63 -6.08 10.07
N ARG A 155 -22.22 -6.21 8.88
CA ARG A 155 -23.42 -5.48 8.45
C ARG A 155 -24.63 -6.38 8.60
N TYR A 156 -25.35 -6.21 9.69
CA TYR A 156 -26.57 -6.93 10.00
C TYR A 156 -27.76 -6.35 9.24
N MET A 157 -28.63 -7.23 8.77
CA MET A 157 -29.92 -6.88 8.23
C MET A 157 -31.03 -7.28 9.21
N ALA A 158 -32.11 -6.49 9.27
CA ALA A 158 -33.36 -6.89 9.92
C ALA A 158 -34.17 -7.81 8.99
N CYS A 159 -34.66 -8.93 9.52
CA CYS A 159 -35.53 -9.85 8.81
C CYS A 159 -37.00 -9.57 9.19
N PRO A 160 -37.91 -9.35 8.22
CA PRO A 160 -39.30 -8.98 8.51
C PRO A 160 -40.06 -9.94 9.46
N ASP A 161 -39.75 -11.23 9.39
CA ASP A 161 -40.47 -12.29 10.11
C ASP A 161 -39.74 -12.84 11.35
N VAL A 162 -38.62 -12.23 11.74
CA VAL A 162 -37.82 -12.70 12.89
C VAL A 162 -37.73 -11.60 13.96
N PRO A 163 -38.50 -11.71 15.06
CA PRO A 163 -38.52 -10.71 16.13
C PRO A 163 -37.13 -10.50 16.74
N GLY A 164 -36.79 -9.24 17.02
CA GLY A 164 -35.51 -8.87 17.64
C GLY A 164 -34.32 -8.79 16.68
N THR A 165 -34.55 -8.98 15.38
CA THR A 165 -33.56 -8.67 14.35
C THR A 165 -33.53 -7.17 14.09
N GLU A 166 -32.33 -6.63 13.88
CA GLU A 166 -32.12 -5.19 13.68
C GLU A 166 -31.08 -4.97 12.59
N SER A 167 -31.22 -3.87 11.85
CA SER A 167 -30.21 -3.44 10.87
C SER A 167 -29.19 -2.58 11.58
N ASN A 168 -27.97 -3.09 11.75
CA ASN A 168 -26.89 -2.36 12.39
C ASN A 168 -25.53 -2.76 11.80
N VAL A 169 -24.52 -1.91 12.04
CA VAL A 169 -23.15 -2.16 11.60
C VAL A 169 -22.24 -2.17 12.82
N GLU A 170 -21.56 -3.30 12.99
CA GLU A 170 -20.62 -3.56 14.08
C GLU A 170 -19.21 -3.77 13.52
N GLU A 171 -18.22 -3.14 14.14
CA GLU A 171 -16.80 -3.33 13.85
C GLU A 171 -16.21 -4.24 14.93
N LEU A 172 -15.74 -5.42 14.51
CA LEU A 172 -15.05 -6.40 15.36
C LEU A 172 -13.54 -6.23 15.21
N VAL A 173 -12.85 -5.98 16.31
CA VAL A 173 -11.37 -5.97 16.39
C VAL A 173 -10.92 -7.26 17.07
N CYS A 174 -10.15 -8.08 16.36
CA CYS A 174 -9.64 -9.37 16.85
C CYS A 174 -8.38 -9.16 17.71
N LEU A 175 -8.39 -9.68 18.95
CA LEU A 175 -7.32 -9.44 19.93
C LEU A 175 -6.55 -10.72 20.31
N ALA A 176 -7.23 -11.85 20.42
CA ALA A 176 -6.61 -13.10 20.86
C ALA A 176 -7.34 -14.30 20.28
N THR A 177 -6.60 -15.34 19.90
CA THR A 177 -7.15 -16.60 19.40
C THR A 177 -6.35 -17.76 19.96
N TRP A 178 -7.05 -18.81 20.36
CA TRP A 178 -6.42 -20.05 20.82
C TRP A 178 -7.31 -21.24 20.46
N LYS A 179 -6.80 -22.45 20.69
CA LYS A 179 -7.49 -23.71 20.36
C LYS A 179 -7.38 -24.66 21.54
N GLU A 180 -8.51 -25.25 21.93
CA GLU A 180 -8.58 -26.29 22.95
C GLU A 180 -9.34 -27.48 22.39
N GLY A 181 -8.68 -28.64 22.31
CA GLY A 181 -9.24 -29.83 21.66
C GLY A 181 -9.59 -29.57 20.18
N SER A 182 -10.86 -29.66 19.82
CA SER A 182 -11.39 -29.37 18.47
C SER A 182 -12.00 -27.98 18.34
N THR A 183 -12.15 -27.27 19.44
CA THR A 183 -12.81 -25.96 19.54
C THR A 183 -11.81 -24.84 19.40
N ARG A 184 -12.18 -23.78 18.66
CA ARG A 184 -11.36 -22.59 18.48
C ARG A 184 -12.05 -21.40 19.11
N TYR A 185 -11.26 -20.56 19.77
CA TYR A 185 -11.72 -19.40 20.50
C TYR A 185 -11.13 -18.14 19.91
N LEU A 186 -11.91 -17.08 19.95
CA LEU A 186 -11.52 -15.73 19.59
C LEU A 186 -12.05 -14.78 20.67
N VAL A 187 -11.21 -13.84 21.10
CA VAL A 187 -11.65 -12.68 21.87
C VAL A 187 -11.47 -11.45 21.00
N GLY A 188 -12.49 -10.63 20.97
CA GLY A 188 -12.46 -9.37 20.24
C GLY A 188 -13.29 -8.29 20.93
N GLN A 189 -13.10 -7.07 20.46
CA GLN A 189 -13.90 -5.92 20.85
C GLN A 189 -14.88 -5.59 19.74
N ILE A 190 -16.16 -5.45 20.08
CA ILE A 190 -17.20 -5.00 19.17
C ILE A 190 -17.49 -3.52 19.46
N SER A 191 -17.58 -2.72 18.40
CA SER A 191 -18.06 -1.33 18.48
C SER A 191 -19.14 -1.07 17.43
N GLN A 192 -20.23 -0.42 17.81
CA GLN A 192 -21.26 -0.02 16.87
C GLN A 192 -20.85 1.28 16.15
N VAL A 193 -20.79 1.25 14.82
CA VAL A 193 -20.29 2.38 14.02
C VAL A 193 -21.16 3.64 14.20
N THR A 194 -22.48 3.46 14.32
CA THR A 194 -23.44 4.56 14.53
C THR A 194 -23.37 5.18 15.93
N ARG A 195 -22.78 4.49 16.91
CA ARG A 195 -22.61 4.94 18.29
C ARG A 195 -21.17 5.34 18.63
N ARG A 196 -20.34 5.71 17.65
CA ARG A 196 -18.95 6.14 17.90
C ARG A 196 -18.82 7.32 18.89
N ASN A 197 -19.88 8.10 19.11
CA ASN A 197 -19.91 9.20 20.08
C ASN A 197 -20.46 8.83 21.48
N SER A 198 -20.90 7.59 21.71
CA SER A 198 -21.22 7.12 23.07
C SER A 198 -20.00 6.46 23.69
N ILE A 199 -19.69 6.80 24.95
CA ILE A 199 -18.66 6.13 25.74
C ILE A 199 -19.12 4.69 25.96
N ALA A 200 -18.70 3.77 25.09
CA ALA A 200 -18.95 2.34 25.26
C ALA A 200 -18.05 1.81 26.38
N SER A 201 -18.63 1.13 27.36
CA SER A 201 -17.86 0.54 28.45
C SER A 201 -17.10 -0.71 27.98
N ASP A 202 -16.08 -1.12 28.72
CA ASP A 202 -15.39 -2.39 28.44
C ASP A 202 -16.37 -3.59 28.54
N GLU A 203 -17.36 -3.51 29.42
CA GLU A 203 -18.46 -4.48 29.57
C GLU A 203 -19.26 -4.65 28.27
N ASP A 204 -19.48 -3.55 27.55
CA ASP A 204 -20.26 -3.54 26.31
C ASP A 204 -19.47 -4.02 25.10
N THR A 205 -18.14 -3.87 25.13
CA THR A 205 -17.30 -4.07 23.94
C THR A 205 -16.65 -5.44 23.88
N TYR A 206 -16.12 -5.97 24.99
CA TYR A 206 -15.44 -7.26 24.97
C TYR A 206 -16.43 -8.40 24.75
N ARG A 207 -16.16 -9.24 23.74
CA ARG A 207 -16.94 -10.43 23.44
C ARG A 207 -16.02 -11.60 23.12
N CYS A 208 -16.49 -12.77 23.49
CA CYS A 208 -15.81 -14.03 23.25
C CYS A 208 -16.57 -14.80 22.19
N PHE A 209 -15.85 -15.55 21.38
CA PHE A 209 -16.38 -16.26 20.24
C PHE A 209 -15.83 -17.68 20.21
N ILE A 210 -16.70 -18.63 19.96
CA ILE A 210 -16.32 -19.99 19.58
C ILE A 210 -16.62 -20.17 18.10
N TYR A 211 -15.67 -20.71 17.35
CA TYR A 211 -15.88 -20.91 15.92
C TYR A 211 -15.36 -22.25 15.40
N LYS A 212 -16.01 -22.72 14.33
CA LYS A 212 -15.60 -23.91 13.58
C LYS A 212 -15.72 -23.64 12.09
N GLY A 213 -14.58 -23.68 11.41
CA GLY A 213 -14.50 -23.62 9.96
C GLY A 213 -14.77 -24.99 9.34
N GLN A 214 -15.56 -25.02 8.28
CA GLN A 214 -15.76 -26.16 7.40
C GLN A 214 -15.37 -25.74 5.98
N HIS A 215 -14.37 -26.42 5.43
CA HIS A 215 -13.90 -26.21 4.07
C HIS A 215 -14.56 -27.26 3.16
N SER A 216 -15.39 -26.83 2.23
CA SER A 216 -15.80 -27.65 1.09
C SER A 216 -14.93 -27.30 -0.12
N ASP A 217 -14.92 -28.15 -1.16
CA ASP A 217 -14.13 -27.94 -2.37
C ASP A 217 -14.42 -26.60 -3.10
N LYS A 218 -15.54 -25.93 -2.80
CA LYS A 218 -15.99 -24.69 -3.45
C LYS A 218 -16.41 -23.56 -2.50
N SER A 219 -16.51 -23.82 -1.19
CA SER A 219 -17.01 -22.80 -0.25
C SER A 219 -16.40 -22.98 1.14
N MET A 220 -15.92 -21.88 1.71
CA MET A 220 -15.52 -21.83 3.11
C MET A 220 -16.72 -21.37 3.95
N THR A 221 -17.07 -22.15 4.98
CA THR A 221 -18.14 -21.81 5.92
C THR A 221 -17.60 -21.76 7.34
N TYR A 222 -18.09 -20.82 8.15
CA TYR A 222 -17.75 -20.70 9.57
C TYR A 222 -19.03 -20.64 10.39
N ASN A 223 -19.19 -21.59 11.31
CA ASN A 223 -20.19 -21.48 12.38
C ASN A 223 -19.53 -20.78 13.56
N ILE A 224 -20.18 -19.75 14.10
CA ILE A 224 -19.67 -18.88 15.14
C ILE A 224 -20.74 -18.71 16.21
N ALA A 225 -20.37 -18.89 17.48
CA ALA A 225 -21.17 -18.49 18.62
C ALA A 225 -20.48 -17.34 19.35
N GLN A 226 -21.24 -16.34 19.78
CA GLN A 226 -20.79 -15.13 20.47
C GLN A 226 -21.40 -15.08 21.88
N SER A 227 -20.59 -14.67 22.87
CA SER A 227 -21.05 -14.45 24.25
C SER A 227 -22.03 -13.27 24.34
N GLY A 228 -22.91 -13.28 25.35
CA GLY A 228 -23.81 -12.15 25.62
C GLY A 228 -23.09 -10.94 26.23
N ASP A 229 -22.04 -11.22 26.98
CA ASP A 229 -21.26 -10.27 27.79
C ASP A 229 -19.76 -10.55 27.69
N ALA A 230 -18.97 -9.84 28.50
CA ALA A 230 -17.54 -9.98 28.59
C ALA A 230 -17.06 -11.17 29.46
N THR A 231 -17.94 -12.03 29.98
CA THR A 231 -17.50 -13.11 30.89
C THR A 231 -16.92 -14.33 30.16
N CYS A 232 -17.15 -14.43 28.84
CA CYS A 232 -16.96 -15.64 28.02
C CYS A 232 -17.79 -16.86 28.46
N ASN A 233 -18.69 -16.72 29.43
CA ASN A 233 -19.53 -17.83 29.90
C ASN A 233 -20.66 -18.12 28.91
N GLY A 234 -21.22 -19.33 28.97
CA GLY A 234 -22.33 -19.75 28.10
C GLY A 234 -21.93 -20.06 26.65
N LEU A 235 -20.64 -20.28 26.39
CA LEU A 235 -20.12 -20.73 25.10
C LEU A 235 -19.60 -22.16 25.23
N SER A 236 -20.45 -23.14 24.94
CA SER A 236 -20.05 -24.57 24.97
C SER A 236 -19.66 -25.10 23.59
N SER A 237 -20.23 -24.51 22.52
CA SER A 237 -20.06 -24.97 21.15
C SER A 237 -20.27 -23.83 20.15
N PRO A 238 -19.86 -23.97 18.87
CA PRO A 238 -20.13 -22.97 17.84
C PRO A 238 -21.63 -22.75 17.51
N THR A 239 -22.53 -23.51 18.12
CA THR A 239 -23.98 -23.45 17.96
C THR A 239 -24.70 -23.00 19.23
N ASP A 240 -23.96 -22.72 20.31
CA ASP A 240 -24.51 -22.39 21.61
C ASP A 240 -23.87 -21.10 22.12
N GLY A 241 -24.66 -20.03 22.16
CA GLY A 241 -24.25 -18.69 22.57
C GLY A 241 -25.40 -17.68 22.47
N SER A 242 -25.17 -16.47 22.95
CA SER A 242 -26.18 -15.40 22.92
C SER A 242 -26.54 -14.96 21.50
N ARG A 243 -25.55 -15.02 20.59
CA ARG A 243 -25.75 -14.81 19.17
C ARG A 243 -24.97 -15.88 18.41
N ILE A 244 -25.65 -16.58 17.50
CA ILE A 244 -25.00 -17.54 16.61
C ILE A 244 -25.01 -16.98 15.19
N MET A 245 -23.94 -17.24 14.44
CA MET A 245 -23.75 -16.76 13.08
C MET A 245 -23.20 -17.87 12.20
N LYS A 246 -23.63 -17.88 10.94
CA LYS A 246 -23.09 -18.78 9.91
C LYS A 246 -22.59 -17.96 8.74
N LEU A 247 -21.27 -17.80 8.66
CA LEU A 247 -20.61 -17.12 7.55
C LEU A 247 -20.40 -18.10 6.41
N THR A 248 -20.78 -17.69 5.20
CA THR A 248 -20.57 -18.42 3.96
C THR A 248 -19.84 -17.49 3.00
N ASN A 249 -18.66 -17.90 2.53
CA ASN A 249 -17.94 -17.13 1.53
C ASN A 249 -18.80 -17.09 0.27
N SER A 250 -19.07 -15.89 -0.24
CA SER A 250 -19.68 -15.69 -1.55
C SER A 250 -18.59 -15.82 -2.61
N ASP A 251 -18.55 -16.96 -3.30
CA ASP A 251 -17.54 -17.27 -4.34
C ASP A 251 -17.71 -16.44 -5.63
N ASP A 252 -18.68 -15.51 -5.68
CA ASP A 252 -19.45 -15.39 -6.90
C ASP A 252 -19.09 -14.29 -7.92
N GLU A 253 -18.18 -13.34 -7.67
CA GLU A 253 -17.95 -12.27 -8.68
C GLU A 253 -16.49 -11.93 -9.00
N HIS A 254 -15.58 -12.01 -8.03
CA HIS A 254 -14.20 -11.51 -8.23
C HIS A 254 -13.27 -12.53 -8.91
N ASN A 255 -13.61 -13.82 -8.93
CA ASN A 255 -12.79 -14.86 -9.57
C ASN A 255 -12.77 -14.78 -11.11
N ARG A 256 -13.59 -13.90 -11.72
CA ARG A 256 -13.64 -13.70 -13.18
C ARG A 256 -13.08 -12.35 -13.63
N CYS A 257 -12.90 -11.40 -12.71
CA CYS A 257 -12.43 -10.05 -13.01
C CYS A 257 -10.96 -9.93 -12.62
N HIS A 258 -10.08 -9.85 -13.62
CA HIS A 258 -8.65 -9.65 -13.41
C HIS A 258 -8.21 -8.37 -14.12
N PHE A 259 -7.31 -7.64 -13.47
CA PHE A 259 -6.59 -6.54 -14.11
C PHE A 259 -5.83 -7.09 -15.33
N PRO A 260 -5.93 -6.44 -16.50
CA PRO A 260 -5.23 -6.86 -17.71
C PRO A 260 -3.72 -6.99 -17.51
N SER A 261 -3.10 -7.93 -18.25
CA SER A 261 -1.66 -8.23 -18.15
C SER A 261 -0.76 -7.01 -18.32
N TRP A 262 -1.14 -6.03 -19.14
CA TRP A 262 -0.34 -4.81 -19.37
C TRP A 262 -0.34 -3.83 -18.19
N ILE A 263 -1.27 -3.95 -17.24
CA ILE A 263 -1.25 -3.18 -15.98
C ILE A 263 -0.35 -3.90 -14.97
N VAL A 264 -0.53 -5.22 -14.85
CA VAL A 264 0.15 -6.05 -13.86
C VAL A 264 1.53 -6.54 -14.30
N GLU A 265 1.95 -6.24 -15.53
CA GLU A 265 3.31 -6.48 -16.05
C GLU A 265 4.35 -5.93 -15.07
N HIS A 266 4.09 -4.74 -14.54
CA HIS A 266 4.75 -4.21 -13.36
C HIS A 266 3.80 -4.34 -12.17
N HIS A 267 4.20 -5.10 -11.15
CA HIS A 267 3.37 -5.26 -9.95
C HIS A 267 3.37 -4.01 -9.05
N LYS A 268 4.34 -3.11 -9.22
CA LYS A 268 4.49 -1.88 -8.42
C LYS A 268 4.55 -0.66 -9.32
N TRP A 269 3.65 0.28 -9.05
CA TRP A 269 3.57 1.60 -9.67
C TRP A 269 3.61 2.69 -8.60
N PHE A 270 4.03 3.88 -8.97
CA PHE A 270 4.14 5.05 -8.08
C PHE A 270 3.41 6.21 -8.72
N SER A 271 2.74 7.04 -7.91
CA SER A 271 2.32 8.35 -8.40
C SER A 271 3.54 9.17 -8.82
N LEU A 272 3.35 10.11 -9.74
CA LEU A 272 4.43 10.95 -10.28
C LEU A 272 5.19 11.73 -9.18
N ASP A 273 4.49 12.13 -8.12
CA ASP A 273 5.04 12.80 -6.94
C ASP A 273 5.58 11.84 -5.86
N HIS A 274 5.55 10.53 -6.11
CA HIS A 274 5.93 9.46 -5.18
C HIS A 274 5.16 9.45 -3.85
N THR A 275 4.01 10.12 -3.75
CA THR A 275 3.22 10.13 -2.51
C THR A 275 2.50 8.79 -2.27
N HIS A 276 2.16 8.07 -3.33
CA HIS A 276 1.41 6.83 -3.26
C HIS A 276 2.06 5.72 -4.08
N GLN A 277 2.16 4.54 -3.47
CA GLN A 277 2.52 3.29 -4.13
C GLN A 277 1.25 2.49 -4.45
N TYR A 278 1.17 1.99 -5.68
CA TYR A 278 0.09 1.18 -6.23
C TYR A 278 0.63 -0.23 -6.48
N HIS A 279 0.23 -1.18 -5.66
CA HIS A 279 0.73 -2.56 -5.67
C HIS A 279 -0.37 -3.52 -6.11
N PHE A 280 -0.19 -4.15 -7.27
CA PHE A 280 -1.10 -5.16 -7.80
C PHE A 280 -0.72 -6.54 -7.27
N THR A 281 -1.65 -7.20 -6.57
CA THR A 281 -1.44 -8.47 -5.86
C THR A 281 -2.43 -9.55 -6.30
N THR A 282 -2.36 -10.71 -5.62
CA THR A 282 -3.40 -11.77 -5.57
C THR A 282 -4.05 -12.08 -6.91
N LYS A 283 -3.46 -13.00 -7.67
CA LYS A 283 -3.95 -13.47 -8.98
C LYS A 283 -4.36 -12.31 -9.92
N ASN A 284 -3.69 -11.17 -9.85
CA ASN A 284 -3.97 -9.98 -10.65
C ASN A 284 -5.38 -9.40 -10.46
N ALA A 285 -6.04 -9.61 -9.32
CA ALA A 285 -7.41 -9.13 -9.07
C ALA A 285 -7.50 -8.02 -8.02
N THR A 286 -6.40 -7.72 -7.31
CA THR A 286 -6.39 -6.75 -6.20
C THR A 286 -5.33 -5.68 -6.42
N LEU A 287 -5.68 -4.43 -6.14
CA LEU A 287 -4.80 -3.27 -6.10
C LEU A 287 -4.79 -2.71 -4.68
N LYS A 288 -3.60 -2.66 -4.07
CA LYS A 288 -3.36 -1.96 -2.80
C LYS A 288 -2.74 -0.60 -3.08
N ILE A 289 -3.31 0.46 -2.52
CA ILE A 289 -2.74 1.82 -2.57
C ILE A 289 -2.22 2.15 -1.18
N ILE A 290 -0.94 2.48 -1.08
CA ILE A 290 -0.22 2.72 0.16
C ILE A 290 0.40 4.12 0.09
N ASN A 291 0.27 4.91 1.14
CA ASN A 291 0.96 6.20 1.25
C ASN A 291 2.40 5.98 1.73
N GLU A 292 3.39 6.55 1.03
CA GLU A 292 4.82 6.37 1.38
C GLU A 292 5.18 6.97 2.74
N ASN A 293 4.44 7.96 3.23
CA ASN A 293 4.69 8.60 4.53
C ASN A 293 4.29 7.72 5.74
N GLY A 294 3.80 6.49 5.52
CA GLY A 294 3.38 5.57 6.57
C GLY A 294 2.09 5.98 7.28
N SER A 295 1.40 7.03 6.82
CA SER A 295 0.05 7.35 7.28
C SER A 295 -0.91 6.24 6.84
N PHE A 296 -1.69 5.72 7.78
CA PHE A 296 -2.61 4.58 7.70
C PHE A 296 -3.76 4.67 6.66
N GLU A 297 -3.61 5.38 5.56
CA GLU A 297 -4.55 5.31 4.44
C GLU A 297 -4.14 4.21 3.45
N GLU A 298 -4.14 2.95 3.91
CA GLU A 298 -4.16 1.82 2.99
C GLU A 298 -5.55 1.77 2.34
N LYS A 299 -5.61 1.69 1.01
CA LYS A 299 -6.84 1.40 0.26
C LYS A 299 -6.68 0.07 -0.44
N ARG A 300 -7.67 -0.80 -0.33
CA ARG A 300 -7.70 -2.09 -1.01
C ARG A 300 -8.82 -2.08 -2.05
N LEU A 301 -8.48 -2.29 -3.31
CA LEU A 301 -9.43 -2.35 -4.41
C LEU A 301 -9.42 -3.76 -5.00
N VAL A 302 -10.59 -4.36 -5.18
CA VAL A 302 -10.75 -5.67 -5.81
C VAL A 302 -11.60 -5.52 -7.07
N CYS A 303 -11.14 -6.09 -8.19
CA CYS A 303 -11.84 -6.04 -9.47
C CYS A 303 -13.20 -6.76 -9.37
N HIS A 304 -14.30 -6.04 -9.57
CA HIS A 304 -15.64 -6.61 -9.54
C HIS A 304 -16.10 -7.01 -10.96
N SER A 305 -16.12 -6.06 -11.90
CA SER A 305 -16.53 -6.31 -13.28
C SER A 305 -15.87 -5.35 -14.28
N ILE A 306 -15.49 -5.87 -15.45
CA ILE A 306 -14.96 -5.05 -16.56
C ILE A 306 -16.11 -4.61 -17.45
N LEU A 307 -16.24 -3.30 -17.69
CA LEU A 307 -17.31 -2.73 -18.51
C LEU A 307 -16.87 -2.46 -19.95
N GLU A 308 -15.63 -2.03 -20.14
CA GLU A 308 -15.10 -1.64 -21.45
C GLU A 308 -13.61 -1.96 -21.53
N GLN A 309 -13.15 -2.47 -22.67
CA GLN A 309 -11.73 -2.67 -22.94
C GLN A 309 -11.44 -2.38 -24.42
N LYS A 310 -10.47 -1.51 -24.69
CA LYS A 310 -10.11 -1.06 -26.05
C LYS A 310 -8.62 -1.22 -26.30
N ASP A 311 -8.26 -1.93 -27.37
CA ASP A 311 -6.92 -2.02 -27.97
C ASP A 311 -5.74 -2.28 -27.01
N LYS A 312 -5.99 -2.90 -25.84
CA LYS A 312 -5.00 -3.02 -24.75
C LYS A 312 -4.40 -1.67 -24.32
N LYS A 313 -5.09 -0.56 -24.63
CA LYS A 313 -4.71 0.81 -24.29
C LYS A 313 -5.66 1.43 -23.27
N TYR A 314 -6.88 0.93 -23.15
CA TYR A 314 -7.87 1.48 -22.25
C TYR A 314 -8.74 0.38 -21.64
N ILE A 315 -9.10 0.55 -20.37
CA ILE A 315 -10.06 -0.29 -19.67
C ILE A 315 -10.90 0.56 -18.70
N LYS A 316 -12.22 0.31 -18.65
CA LYS A 316 -13.17 0.84 -17.67
C LYS A 316 -13.73 -0.35 -16.88
N LEU A 317 -13.67 -0.30 -15.55
CA LEU A 317 -14.13 -1.37 -14.68
C LEU A 317 -14.73 -0.83 -13.37
N VAL A 318 -15.55 -1.65 -12.73
CA VAL A 318 -16.03 -1.43 -11.36
C VAL A 318 -15.10 -2.18 -10.42
N ALA A 319 -14.67 -1.51 -9.35
CA ALA A 319 -13.88 -2.12 -8.28
C ALA A 319 -14.57 -1.93 -6.94
N HIS A 320 -14.54 -2.96 -6.10
CA HIS A 320 -14.90 -2.87 -4.70
C HIS A 320 -13.72 -2.31 -3.92
N VAL A 321 -13.91 -1.15 -3.28
CA VAL A 321 -12.90 -0.44 -2.50
C VAL A 321 -13.18 -0.64 -1.02
N THR A 322 -12.12 -0.87 -0.25
CA THR A 322 -12.11 -0.81 1.20
C THR A 322 -11.10 0.26 1.62
N ARG A 323 -11.54 1.26 2.38
CA ARG A 323 -10.72 2.32 2.98
C ARG A 323 -10.98 2.33 4.48
N GLY A 324 -10.00 1.91 5.28
CA GLY A 324 -10.25 1.62 6.69
C GLY A 324 -11.32 0.53 6.80
N CYS A 325 -12.44 0.86 7.46
CA CYS A 325 -13.62 0.00 7.56
C CYS A 325 -14.83 0.53 6.76
N GLU A 326 -14.63 1.51 5.88
CA GLU A 326 -15.62 1.91 4.89
C GLU A 326 -15.40 1.13 3.60
N SER A 327 -16.48 0.59 3.03
CA SER A 327 -16.45 -0.21 1.80
C SER A 327 -17.57 0.18 0.84
N GLY A 328 -17.35 -0.05 -0.44
CA GLY A 328 -18.32 0.15 -1.51
C GLY A 328 -17.67 0.07 -2.89
N HIS A 329 -18.39 0.47 -3.93
CA HIS A 329 -17.97 0.34 -5.32
C HIS A 329 -17.57 1.68 -5.91
N VAL A 330 -16.51 1.68 -6.72
CA VAL A 330 -16.05 2.86 -7.49
C VAL A 330 -15.77 2.48 -8.93
N CYS A 331 -15.91 3.46 -9.83
CA CYS A 331 -15.47 3.31 -11.21
C CYS A 331 -13.97 3.59 -11.33
N LEU A 332 -13.25 2.70 -12.00
CA LEU A 332 -11.85 2.89 -12.38
C LEU A 332 -11.72 2.91 -13.90
N ARG A 333 -10.93 3.85 -14.42
CA ARG A 333 -10.51 3.88 -15.82
C ARG A 333 -8.99 3.91 -15.87
N PHE A 334 -8.40 2.97 -16.61
CA PHE A 334 -6.95 2.94 -16.84
C PHE A 334 -6.67 3.20 -18.33
N ALA A 335 -5.68 4.03 -18.61
CA ALA A 335 -5.14 4.24 -19.94
C ALA A 335 -3.63 3.91 -19.95
N ARG A 336 -3.22 3.03 -20.87
CA ARG A 336 -1.82 2.70 -21.14
C ARG A 336 -1.21 3.80 -21.99
N ARG A 337 -0.11 4.39 -21.53
CA ARG A 337 0.71 5.36 -22.26
C ARG A 337 2.06 4.74 -22.64
N GLU A 338 2.82 5.46 -23.45
CA GLU A 338 4.14 5.03 -23.89
C GLU A 338 5.16 5.19 -22.74
N GLY A 339 6.20 4.34 -22.72
CA GLY A 339 7.31 4.46 -21.77
C GLY A 339 7.01 3.99 -20.35
N ASP A 340 6.28 2.88 -20.19
CA ASP A 340 5.87 2.36 -18.88
C ASP A 340 5.15 3.41 -18.02
N VAL A 341 4.23 4.15 -18.64
CA VAL A 341 3.38 5.14 -17.98
C VAL A 341 1.92 4.67 -18.04
N LEU A 342 1.23 4.75 -16.90
CA LEU A 342 -0.20 4.50 -16.80
C LEU A 342 -0.93 5.75 -16.32
N GLU A 343 -2.14 5.95 -16.81
CA GLU A 343 -3.05 6.94 -16.25
C GLU A 343 -4.24 6.25 -15.61
N LEU A 344 -4.53 6.62 -14.36
CA LEU A 344 -5.66 6.14 -13.58
C LEU A 344 -6.65 7.28 -13.33
N GLN A 345 -7.93 7.02 -13.54
CA GLN A 345 -9.03 7.86 -13.07
C GLN A 345 -9.92 7.05 -12.13
N GLN A 346 -10.19 7.62 -10.96
CA GLN A 346 -11.05 7.01 -9.93
C GLN A 346 -12.27 7.87 -9.67
N GLY A 347 -13.45 7.25 -9.63
CA GLY A 347 -14.71 7.91 -9.23
C GLY A 347 -14.63 8.51 -7.82
N ALA A 348 -15.18 9.70 -7.64
CA ALA A 348 -15.17 10.40 -6.35
C ALA A 348 -16.18 9.84 -5.33
N GLY A 349 -17.27 9.24 -5.83
CA GLY A 349 -18.33 8.65 -4.99
C GLY A 349 -18.09 7.17 -4.71
N LEU A 350 -18.47 6.75 -3.51
CA LEU A 350 -18.52 5.35 -3.08
C LEU A 350 -19.97 4.88 -3.11
N TRP A 351 -20.26 3.80 -3.81
CA TRP A 351 -21.62 3.32 -4.05
C TRP A 351 -21.86 1.94 -3.45
N ASP A 352 -23.00 1.72 -2.78
CA ASP A 352 -23.34 0.39 -2.27
C ASP A 352 -23.57 -0.61 -3.42
N ALA A 353 -24.23 -0.15 -4.49
CA ALA A 353 -24.55 -0.98 -5.65
C ALA A 353 -23.50 -0.84 -6.78
N PRO A 354 -22.98 -1.95 -7.34
CA PRO A 354 -21.92 -1.92 -8.35
C PRO A 354 -22.35 -1.26 -9.67
N GLN A 355 -23.62 -1.38 -10.05
CA GLN A 355 -24.16 -0.80 -11.28
C GLN A 355 -24.15 0.74 -11.29
N ASP A 356 -24.25 1.37 -10.12
CA ASP A 356 -24.31 2.83 -10.01
C ASP A 356 -22.93 3.46 -10.08
N ALA A 357 -21.88 2.71 -9.73
CA ALA A 357 -20.51 3.22 -9.60
C ALA A 357 -19.97 3.85 -10.89
N CYS A 358 -20.28 3.26 -12.06
CA CYS A 358 -19.82 3.71 -13.37
C CYS A 358 -20.91 4.36 -14.24
N ALA A 359 -22.08 4.67 -13.67
CA ALA A 359 -23.21 5.26 -14.41
C ALA A 359 -22.93 6.69 -14.92
N SER A 360 -22.05 7.43 -14.22
CA SER A 360 -21.63 8.76 -14.64
C SER A 360 -20.30 8.72 -15.41
N ASP A 361 -20.26 9.44 -16.54
CA ASP A 361 -19.05 9.74 -17.30
C ASP A 361 -18.49 11.13 -17.00
N ALA A 362 -18.79 11.68 -15.81
CA ALA A 362 -18.17 12.92 -15.35
C ALA A 362 -16.64 12.83 -15.42
N PRO A 363 -15.92 13.90 -15.82
CA PRO A 363 -14.47 13.87 -15.92
C PRO A 363 -13.82 13.79 -14.53
N GLN A 364 -13.12 12.70 -14.23
CA GLN A 364 -12.31 12.56 -13.02
C GLN A 364 -10.86 13.05 -13.26
N PRO A 365 -10.17 13.54 -12.22
CA PRO A 365 -8.76 13.89 -12.33
C PRO A 365 -7.93 12.66 -12.71
N TYR A 366 -6.91 12.88 -13.51
CA TYR A 366 -5.95 11.85 -13.86
C TYR A 366 -4.90 11.74 -12.74
N VAL A 367 -4.52 10.51 -12.44
CA VAL A 367 -3.34 10.19 -11.67
C VAL A 367 -2.36 9.52 -12.62
N THR A 368 -1.17 10.10 -12.73
CA THR A 368 -0.10 9.56 -13.57
C THR A 368 0.74 8.61 -12.74
N LEU A 369 0.85 7.37 -13.21
CA LEU A 369 1.56 6.28 -12.56
C LEU A 369 2.80 5.90 -13.38
N ILE A 370 3.93 5.72 -12.69
CA ILE A 370 5.22 5.35 -13.25
C ILE A 370 5.79 4.12 -12.52
N THR A 371 6.70 3.39 -13.17
CA THR A 371 7.41 2.26 -12.55
C THR A 371 8.61 2.72 -11.73
N THR A 372 9.23 1.83 -10.95
CA THR A 372 10.47 2.12 -10.20
C THR A 372 11.64 2.48 -11.10
N SER A 373 11.69 1.90 -12.30
CA SER A 373 12.79 2.01 -13.23
C SER A 373 12.23 2.37 -14.59
N LEU A 374 12.37 3.64 -14.93
CA LEU A 374 11.96 4.17 -16.22
C LEU A 374 13.07 3.96 -17.26
N THR A 375 12.68 3.53 -18.45
CA THR A 375 13.60 3.36 -19.58
C THR A 375 13.73 4.67 -20.36
N PRO A 376 14.95 5.22 -20.52
CA PRO A 376 15.14 6.44 -21.30
C PRO A 376 14.64 6.28 -22.74
N MET A 377 13.95 7.31 -23.23
CA MET A 377 13.44 7.37 -24.60
C MET A 377 13.80 8.69 -25.28
N ARG A 378 13.70 8.71 -26.61
CA ARG A 378 13.88 9.91 -27.42
C ARG A 378 12.80 10.95 -27.12
N CYS A 379 13.17 12.20 -26.86
CA CYS A 379 12.19 13.25 -26.55
C CYS A 379 11.37 13.68 -27.79
N PRO A 380 10.05 13.97 -27.68
CA PRO A 380 9.15 14.17 -28.84
C PRO A 380 9.12 15.59 -29.46
N ILE A 381 9.98 16.52 -29.01
CA ILE A 381 10.06 17.91 -29.51
C ILE A 381 11.51 18.31 -29.76
N ILE A 382 12.17 17.61 -30.67
CA ILE A 382 13.61 17.76 -30.90
C ILE A 382 13.93 19.10 -31.53
N GLY A 383 14.80 19.88 -30.89
CA GLY A 383 15.18 21.19 -31.40
C GLY A 383 15.95 22.04 -30.40
N ARG A 384 16.36 23.22 -30.88
CA ARG A 384 16.97 24.27 -30.07
C ARG A 384 16.02 25.46 -30.00
N TYR A 385 15.87 26.00 -28.81
CA TYR A 385 14.89 27.03 -28.51
C TYR A 385 15.52 28.15 -27.68
N SER A 386 15.07 29.39 -27.93
CA SER A 386 15.31 30.53 -27.04
C SER A 386 14.15 30.70 -26.08
N VAL A 387 14.42 31.01 -24.82
CA VAL A 387 13.39 31.27 -23.81
C VAL A 387 12.96 32.72 -23.91
N VAL A 388 11.69 32.97 -24.22
CA VAL A 388 11.14 34.33 -24.37
C VAL A 388 10.56 34.84 -23.06
N SER A 389 9.92 33.97 -22.29
CA SER A 389 9.35 34.31 -20.99
C SER A 389 9.22 33.09 -20.10
N SER A 390 9.38 33.28 -18.80
CA SER A 390 9.13 32.24 -17.79
C SER A 390 8.09 32.66 -16.74
N LEU A 391 7.52 31.67 -16.05
CA LEU A 391 6.67 31.92 -14.87
C LEU A 391 7.41 32.68 -13.75
N ALA A 392 8.73 32.48 -13.62
CA ALA A 392 9.56 33.22 -12.68
C ALA A 392 9.59 34.73 -13.01
N ASP A 393 9.70 35.09 -14.30
CA ASP A 393 9.66 36.49 -14.75
C ASP A 393 8.32 37.17 -14.44
N SER A 394 7.21 36.44 -14.55
CA SER A 394 5.86 36.96 -14.33
C SER A 394 5.58 37.29 -12.84
N ARG A 395 6.13 36.51 -11.90
CA ARG A 395 6.03 36.80 -10.46
C ARG A 395 6.78 38.08 -10.11
N ARG A 396 7.95 38.31 -10.71
CA ARG A 396 8.74 39.53 -10.50
C ARG A 396 8.04 40.76 -11.05
N ARG A 397 7.46 40.70 -12.27
CA ARG A 397 6.72 41.84 -12.84
C ARG A 397 5.59 42.29 -11.92
N ARG A 398 4.84 41.35 -11.34
CA ARG A 398 3.84 41.65 -10.31
C ARG A 398 4.42 42.23 -9.01
N GLN A 399 5.58 41.75 -8.58
CA GLN A 399 6.24 42.25 -7.37
C GLN A 399 6.88 43.63 -7.58
N GLN A 400 7.31 43.94 -8.80
CA GLN A 400 7.89 45.22 -9.20
C GLN A 400 6.80 46.28 -9.47
N ASP A 401 5.63 45.88 -9.97
CA ASP A 401 4.44 46.77 -10.07
C ASP A 401 3.88 47.19 -8.70
N THR A 402 4.19 46.47 -7.61
CA THR A 402 3.84 46.85 -6.23
C THR A 402 4.85 47.77 -5.54
N ILE A 403 6.01 48.00 -6.16
CA ILE A 403 7.06 48.90 -5.62
C ILE A 403 7.37 49.91 -6.72
N GLY A 404 6.53 50.93 -6.81
CA GLY A 404 6.87 52.12 -7.57
C GLY A 404 8.01 52.83 -6.87
N ASP A 405 9.24 52.61 -7.29
CA ASP A 405 10.24 53.68 -7.24
C ASP A 405 11.38 53.48 -8.25
N MET A 406 11.80 54.65 -8.74
CA MET A 406 12.74 54.92 -9.80
C MET A 406 14.17 54.72 -9.31
N GLU A 407 14.93 53.78 -9.87
CA GLU A 407 16.39 53.89 -9.87
C GLU A 407 17.04 53.12 -11.03
N THR A 408 17.62 53.89 -11.95
CA THR A 408 18.54 53.43 -12.98
C THR A 408 19.86 53.03 -12.34
N GLY A 409 20.11 51.73 -12.22
CA GLY A 409 21.39 51.17 -11.81
C GLY A 409 21.66 49.85 -12.52
N VAL A 410 22.62 49.85 -13.45
CA VAL A 410 23.18 48.64 -14.04
C VAL A 410 24.05 47.96 -12.98
N GLY A 411 23.42 47.13 -12.15
CA GLY A 411 24.09 46.21 -11.25
C GLY A 411 24.53 44.93 -11.98
N PRO A 412 25.59 44.24 -11.50
CA PRO A 412 26.01 42.96 -12.06
C PRO A 412 24.86 41.95 -11.99
N SER A 413 24.68 41.16 -13.04
CA SER A 413 23.60 40.18 -13.17
C SER A 413 23.60 39.22 -11.97
N GLU A 414 22.73 39.45 -10.98
CA GLU A 414 22.44 38.47 -9.94
C GLU A 414 21.83 37.23 -10.61
N CYS A 415 22.57 36.13 -10.54
CA CYS A 415 22.18 34.83 -11.06
C CYS A 415 20.99 34.26 -10.27
N VAL A 416 19.78 34.38 -10.81
CA VAL A 416 18.59 33.78 -10.19
C VAL A 416 18.42 32.33 -10.66
N SER A 417 18.45 31.38 -9.73
CA SER A 417 18.18 29.97 -10.04
C SER A 417 16.76 29.79 -10.60
N GLY A 418 16.64 29.12 -11.75
CA GLY A 418 15.36 28.87 -12.43
C GLY A 418 15.04 29.82 -13.58
N GLN A 419 15.90 30.80 -13.85
CA GLN A 419 15.87 31.60 -15.08
C GLN A 419 16.81 30.98 -16.11
N PHE A 420 16.30 30.75 -17.32
CA PHE A 420 17.03 30.11 -18.42
C PHE A 420 16.88 30.94 -19.69
N ASP A 421 17.95 31.03 -20.49
CA ASP A 421 17.97 31.81 -21.74
C ASP A 421 17.76 30.92 -22.96
N SER A 422 18.14 29.64 -22.86
CA SER A 422 18.01 28.69 -23.94
C SER A 422 17.61 27.31 -23.45
N ALA A 423 16.93 26.56 -24.32
CA ALA A 423 16.58 25.17 -24.10
C ALA A 423 16.98 24.35 -25.33
N SER A 424 17.52 23.16 -25.11
CA SER A 424 17.78 22.17 -26.15
C SER A 424 17.13 20.85 -25.79
N VAL A 425 16.34 20.30 -26.69
CA VAL A 425 15.61 19.06 -26.48
C VAL A 425 16.07 18.04 -27.51
N GLY A 426 16.51 16.87 -27.06
CA GLY A 426 16.96 15.78 -27.92
C GLY A 426 18.26 16.07 -28.69
N CYS A 427 19.05 17.07 -28.29
CA CYS A 427 20.30 17.43 -28.98
C CYS A 427 21.55 16.70 -28.44
N GLY A 428 21.42 15.91 -27.37
CA GLY A 428 22.49 15.04 -26.88
C GLY A 428 22.70 13.80 -27.75
N ALA A 429 23.77 13.03 -27.48
CA ALA A 429 24.12 11.83 -28.26
C ALA A 429 23.01 10.76 -28.25
N ALA A 430 22.36 10.55 -27.10
CA ALA A 430 21.25 9.62 -26.94
C ALA A 430 19.87 10.23 -27.29
N GLN A 431 19.81 11.53 -27.56
CA GLN A 431 18.58 12.28 -27.93
C GLN A 431 17.41 12.15 -26.92
N ASP A 432 17.73 11.80 -25.69
CA ASP A 432 16.83 11.48 -24.59
C ASP A 432 16.76 12.59 -23.53
N THR A 433 17.34 13.76 -23.79
CA THR A 433 17.51 14.82 -22.80
C THR A 433 16.84 16.13 -23.16
N ILE A 434 16.24 16.78 -22.16
CA ILE A 434 15.78 18.17 -22.17
C ILE A 434 16.76 18.96 -21.32
N GLU A 435 17.45 19.92 -21.90
CA GLU A 435 18.48 20.72 -21.22
C GLU A 435 18.14 22.20 -21.30
N PHE A 436 17.97 22.84 -20.14
CA PHE A 436 17.81 24.28 -20.00
C PHE A 436 19.12 24.90 -19.51
N LYS A 437 19.55 25.99 -20.16
CA LYS A 437 20.83 26.66 -19.89
C LYS A 437 20.62 28.13 -19.57
N SER A 438 21.30 28.57 -18.52
CA SER A 438 21.61 29.95 -18.23
C SER A 438 23.11 30.10 -17.96
N PRO A 439 23.67 31.32 -17.94
CA PRO A 439 25.06 31.57 -17.56
C PRO A 439 25.44 30.97 -16.21
N CYS A 440 24.47 30.73 -15.33
CA CYS A 440 24.70 30.40 -13.94
C CYS A 440 24.28 28.96 -13.58
N THR A 441 23.31 28.38 -14.28
CA THR A 441 22.75 27.07 -13.96
C THR A 441 22.33 26.29 -15.20
N THR A 442 22.55 24.98 -15.17
CA THR A 442 22.03 24.04 -16.17
C THR A 442 21.08 23.07 -15.49
N ALA A 443 19.86 22.95 -16.02
CA ALA A 443 18.91 21.93 -15.60
C ALA A 443 18.71 20.93 -16.73
N ALA A 444 19.07 19.67 -16.49
CA ALA A 444 18.92 18.60 -17.45
C ALA A 444 17.93 17.54 -16.94
N TYR A 445 17.09 17.05 -17.84
CA TYR A 445 16.08 16.03 -17.59
C TYR A 445 16.19 14.93 -18.64
N THR A 446 16.03 13.67 -18.25
CA THR A 446 15.95 12.51 -19.15
C THR A 446 14.49 12.17 -19.41
N CYS A 447 14.11 12.02 -20.68
CA CYS A 447 12.77 11.63 -21.14
C CYS A 447 12.56 10.12 -21.00
N HIS A 448 11.36 9.70 -20.57
CA HIS A 448 11.03 8.30 -20.30
C HIS A 448 9.74 7.81 -20.97
N GLY A 449 8.77 8.71 -21.16
CA GLY A 449 7.49 8.41 -21.79
C GLY A 449 6.93 9.65 -22.47
N GLY A 450 6.14 9.50 -23.53
CA GLY A 450 5.52 10.62 -24.21
C GLY A 450 4.28 10.24 -25.00
N TRP A 451 3.31 11.14 -25.10
CA TRP A 451 2.13 10.96 -25.94
C TRP A 451 1.51 12.29 -26.32
N VAL A 452 0.60 12.28 -27.30
CA VAL A 452 -0.09 13.47 -27.79
C VAL A 452 -1.59 13.26 -27.69
N GLU A 453 -2.31 14.24 -27.17
CA GLU A 453 -3.77 14.29 -27.14
C GLU A 453 -4.26 15.60 -27.76
N GLY A 454 -4.81 15.50 -28.97
CA GLY A 454 -5.21 16.68 -29.73
C GLY A 454 -4.02 17.62 -29.95
N PRO A 455 -4.08 18.90 -29.51
CA PRO A 455 -3.00 19.86 -29.70
C PRO A 455 -1.92 19.84 -28.59
N VAL A 456 -2.13 19.07 -27.52
CA VAL A 456 -1.24 19.04 -26.34
C VAL A 456 -0.42 17.76 -26.35
N GLY A 457 0.90 17.90 -26.23
CA GLY A 457 1.82 16.80 -26.00
C GLY A 457 2.26 16.72 -24.55
N PHE A 458 2.59 15.50 -24.11
CA PHE A 458 3.01 15.17 -22.76
C PHE A 458 4.32 14.41 -22.82
N VAL A 459 5.23 14.70 -21.88
CA VAL A 459 6.51 13.99 -21.72
C VAL A 459 6.79 13.78 -20.24
N ILE A 460 7.04 12.54 -19.84
CA ILE A 460 7.52 12.20 -18.51
C ILE A 460 9.04 12.29 -18.53
N ALA A 461 9.61 13.11 -17.64
CA ALA A 461 11.05 13.26 -17.56
C ALA A 461 11.54 13.45 -16.12
N SER A 462 12.71 12.88 -15.80
CA SER A 462 13.33 12.98 -14.46
C SER A 462 14.66 13.74 -14.51
N PRO A 463 15.04 14.47 -13.45
CA PRO A 463 16.31 15.20 -13.39
C PRO A 463 17.52 14.28 -13.53
N VAL A 464 18.55 14.73 -14.25
CA VAL A 464 19.82 14.01 -14.43
C VAL A 464 20.70 14.07 -13.17
N SER A 465 20.56 15.10 -12.34
CA SER A 465 21.36 15.27 -11.12
C SER A 465 20.88 14.37 -9.96
N ARG A 466 21.79 13.51 -9.49
CA ARG A 466 21.60 12.59 -8.35
C ARG A 466 21.61 13.35 -7.03
N ALA A 467 20.49 13.40 -6.31
CA ALA A 467 20.50 13.83 -4.91
C ALA A 467 19.41 13.21 -4.01
N SER A 468 18.63 12.22 -4.46
CA SER A 468 17.77 11.46 -3.53
C SER A 468 17.45 10.08 -4.07
N SER A 469 17.06 9.17 -3.17
CA SER A 469 16.58 7.82 -3.50
C SER A 469 15.35 7.80 -4.41
N HIS A 470 14.65 8.94 -4.57
CA HIS A 470 13.47 9.11 -5.41
C HIS A 470 13.58 10.42 -6.22
N PRO A 471 14.21 10.42 -7.41
CA PRO A 471 14.32 11.62 -8.22
C PRO A 471 12.93 12.11 -8.63
N ARG A 472 12.57 13.35 -8.24
CA ARG A 472 11.27 13.96 -8.57
C ARG A 472 11.03 13.94 -10.08
N THR A 473 10.11 13.10 -10.53
CA THR A 473 9.73 13.01 -11.94
C THR A 473 8.73 14.12 -12.27
N PHE A 474 8.81 14.68 -13.48
CA PHE A 474 7.93 15.75 -13.94
C PHE A 474 7.16 15.31 -15.17
N CYS A 475 5.92 15.78 -15.28
CA CYS A 475 5.15 15.78 -16.50
C CYS A 475 5.34 17.13 -17.20
N PHE A 476 6.02 17.11 -18.34
CA PHE A 476 6.14 18.25 -19.24
C PHE A 476 4.97 18.25 -20.21
N MET A 477 4.19 19.32 -20.19
CA MET A 477 3.08 19.55 -21.11
C MET A 477 3.48 20.62 -22.12
N TYR A 478 3.23 20.37 -23.39
CA TYR A 478 3.62 21.30 -24.45
C TYR A 478 2.54 21.48 -25.52
N THR A 479 2.50 22.67 -26.10
CA THR A 479 1.70 22.96 -27.30
C THR A 479 2.58 23.65 -28.33
N LEU A 480 2.51 23.15 -29.57
CA LEU A 480 3.21 23.74 -30.71
C LEU A 480 2.25 24.70 -31.42
N HIS A 481 2.60 25.98 -31.47
CA HIS A 481 1.90 26.94 -32.31
C HIS A 481 2.62 27.07 -33.66
N PRO A 482 1.95 26.72 -34.77
CA PRO A 482 2.57 26.77 -36.08
C PRO A 482 2.92 28.20 -36.49
N ARG A 483 3.86 28.27 -37.42
CA ARG A 483 4.49 29.48 -37.94
C ARG A 483 3.46 30.37 -38.65
N ASN A 484 3.27 31.60 -38.18
CA ASN A 484 2.72 32.67 -39.03
C ASN A 484 3.91 33.39 -39.70
N GLU A 485 3.74 33.81 -40.96
CA GLU A 485 4.79 34.19 -41.94
C GLU A 485 5.82 35.25 -41.51
N SER A 486 5.71 35.83 -40.30
CA SER A 486 6.63 36.84 -39.75
C SER A 486 7.13 36.56 -38.32
N GLY A 487 6.70 35.47 -37.66
CA GLY A 487 7.09 35.12 -36.29
C GLY A 487 7.63 33.68 -36.18
N GLY A 488 8.74 33.49 -35.46
CA GLY A 488 9.25 32.15 -35.15
C GLY A 488 8.19 31.28 -34.45
N GLY A 489 8.19 29.96 -34.72
CA GLY A 489 7.23 29.04 -34.09
C GLY A 489 7.34 29.08 -32.57
N ILE A 490 6.22 29.29 -31.88
CA ILE A 490 6.15 29.40 -30.43
C ILE A 490 5.80 28.03 -29.84
N LEU A 491 6.63 27.55 -28.93
CA LEU A 491 6.43 26.36 -28.12
C LEU A 491 6.11 26.81 -26.69
N ALA A 492 4.88 26.60 -26.27
CA ALA A 492 4.51 26.81 -24.87
C ALA A 492 4.74 25.50 -24.11
N LEU A 493 5.48 25.56 -23.00
CA LEU A 493 5.92 24.41 -22.23
C LEU A 493 5.64 24.65 -20.74
N SER A 494 5.12 23.65 -20.05
CA SER A 494 4.94 23.65 -18.59
C SER A 494 5.42 22.34 -17.99
N ALA A 495 5.88 22.35 -16.75
CA ALA A 495 6.27 21.17 -15.99
C ALA A 495 5.51 21.11 -14.66
N VAL A 496 5.06 19.90 -14.29
CA VAL A 496 4.31 19.63 -13.05
C VAL A 496 4.82 18.35 -12.40
N ALA A 497 4.97 18.34 -11.08
CA ALA A 497 5.45 17.19 -10.31
C ALA A 497 4.33 16.22 -9.87
N HIS A 498 3.07 16.66 -9.84
CA HIS A 498 1.95 15.89 -9.28
C HIS A 498 1.25 14.96 -10.28
N SER A 499 0.77 15.49 -11.42
CA SER A 499 0.16 14.71 -12.49
C SER A 499 0.06 15.52 -13.78
N CYS A 500 -0.11 14.83 -14.92
CA CYS A 500 -0.41 15.41 -16.23
C CYS A 500 -1.86 15.93 -16.32
N ASP A 501 -2.17 17.02 -15.61
CA ASP A 501 -3.51 17.62 -15.59
C ASP A 501 -3.83 18.38 -16.89
N ARG A 502 -4.84 17.92 -17.62
CA ARG A 502 -5.33 18.53 -18.87
C ARG A 502 -5.94 19.92 -18.69
N ARG A 503 -6.30 20.32 -17.46
CA ARG A 503 -6.80 21.67 -17.17
C ARG A 503 -5.69 22.72 -17.19
N LEU A 504 -4.43 22.29 -17.13
CA LEU A 504 -3.29 23.18 -17.15
C LEU A 504 -3.06 23.76 -18.55
N THR A 505 -2.83 25.07 -18.62
CA THR A 505 -2.44 25.76 -19.86
C THR A 505 -0.92 25.83 -19.97
N PRO A 506 -0.29 25.15 -20.95
CA PRO A 506 1.16 25.21 -21.15
C PRO A 506 1.67 26.64 -21.34
N GLY A 507 2.86 26.94 -20.80
CA GLY A 507 3.49 28.27 -20.87
C GLY A 507 2.95 29.30 -19.89
N ARG A 508 1.86 29.01 -19.15
CA ARG A 508 1.25 29.94 -18.17
C ARG A 508 1.08 29.40 -16.77
N ALA A 509 0.88 28.09 -16.60
CA ALA A 509 0.61 27.45 -15.31
C ALA A 509 1.50 26.22 -15.09
N GLY A 510 1.57 25.74 -13.85
CA GLY A 510 2.43 24.63 -13.43
C GLY A 510 3.55 25.06 -12.48
N ASP A 511 4.39 24.10 -12.08
CA ASP A 511 5.53 24.36 -11.21
C ASP A 511 6.58 25.21 -11.94
N LYS A 512 6.72 24.95 -13.24
CA LYS A 512 7.55 25.72 -14.17
C LYS A 512 6.77 25.92 -15.46
N ALA A 513 6.92 27.09 -16.10
CA ALA A 513 6.38 27.31 -17.43
C ALA A 513 7.25 28.27 -18.22
N TYR A 514 7.32 28.03 -19.53
CA TYR A 514 8.19 28.69 -20.47
C TYR A 514 7.46 28.90 -21.80
N ASN A 515 7.64 30.06 -22.40
CA ASN A 515 7.36 30.28 -23.81
C ASN A 515 8.69 30.30 -24.56
N LEU A 516 8.81 29.40 -25.52
CA LEU A 516 10.03 29.10 -26.25
C LEU A 516 9.85 29.46 -27.72
N THR A 517 10.87 30.00 -28.35
CA THR A 517 10.89 30.23 -29.80
C THR A 517 11.89 29.29 -30.45
N ALA A 518 11.48 28.58 -31.51
CA ALA A 518 12.38 27.68 -32.23
C ALA A 518 13.53 28.47 -32.90
N ASN A 519 14.77 28.16 -32.51
CA ASN A 519 15.99 28.82 -33.00
C ASN A 519 16.78 27.92 -33.99
N GLY A 520 16.52 26.61 -34.02
CA GLY A 520 17.15 25.71 -34.98
C GLY A 520 16.93 24.22 -34.68
N THR A 521 17.42 23.35 -35.58
CA THR A 521 17.43 21.89 -35.38
C THR A 521 18.72 21.44 -34.69
N CYS A 522 18.71 20.27 -34.06
CA CYS A 522 19.91 19.74 -33.39
C CYS A 522 21.07 19.41 -34.35
N GLU A 523 20.80 19.27 -35.65
CA GLU A 523 21.81 18.95 -36.68
C GLU A 523 22.80 20.10 -36.96
N GLN A 524 22.46 21.34 -36.63
CA GLN A 524 23.29 22.51 -36.96
C GLN A 524 24.61 22.60 -36.14
N SER A 525 24.84 21.71 -35.18
CA SER A 525 26.03 21.73 -34.30
C SER A 525 27.12 20.70 -34.64
N SER A 526 26.85 19.75 -35.54
CA SER A 526 27.87 18.80 -36.01
C SER A 526 28.89 19.43 -36.97
N LYS A 527 28.61 20.63 -37.50
CA LYS A 527 29.54 21.39 -38.35
C LYS A 527 30.62 22.18 -37.58
N TYR A 528 30.43 22.45 -36.29
CA TYR A 528 31.41 23.20 -35.49
C TYR A 528 32.29 22.33 -34.58
N ASN A 529 31.88 21.10 -34.28
CA ASN A 529 32.68 20.16 -33.49
C ASN A 529 33.49 19.15 -34.32
N SER A 530 33.45 19.22 -35.65
CA SER A 530 34.19 18.30 -36.54
C SER A 530 35.54 18.81 -37.03
N VAL A 531 36.02 19.98 -36.58
CA VAL A 531 37.32 20.55 -37.02
C VAL A 531 38.34 20.74 -35.90
N ALA A 532 37.98 20.52 -34.63
CA ALA A 532 38.93 20.60 -33.52
C ALA A 532 39.16 19.22 -32.88
N GLN A 533 40.33 18.64 -33.19
CA GLN A 533 41.02 17.53 -32.52
C GLN A 533 40.49 16.09 -32.77
N ARG A 534 41.20 15.39 -33.67
CA ARG A 534 42.01 14.18 -33.33
C ARG A 534 42.92 13.82 -34.51
N LEU A 535 44.04 14.54 -34.64
CA LEU A 535 45.26 13.97 -35.23
C LEU A 535 46.30 13.99 -34.12
N THR A 536 46.46 12.86 -33.44
CA THR A 536 47.60 12.63 -32.56
C THR A 536 48.83 12.35 -33.43
N PRO A 537 49.99 12.98 -33.17
CA PRO A 537 51.22 12.79 -33.96
C PRO A 537 51.79 11.35 -33.86
N ALA A 538 51.25 10.51 -32.98
CA ALA A 538 51.65 9.11 -32.81
C ALA A 538 51.12 8.17 -33.92
N GLY A 539 49.97 8.46 -34.53
CA GLY A 539 49.39 7.61 -35.58
C GLY A 539 50.10 7.72 -36.92
N ALA A 540 50.61 8.91 -37.25
CA ALA A 540 51.37 9.14 -38.47
C ALA A 540 52.76 8.47 -38.43
N LEU A 541 53.40 8.42 -37.25
CA LEU A 541 54.69 7.74 -37.07
C LEU A 541 54.58 6.23 -37.21
N LEU A 542 53.48 5.62 -36.77
CA LEU A 542 53.28 4.17 -36.89
C LEU A 542 53.07 3.73 -38.34
N LEU A 543 52.35 4.52 -39.15
CA LEU A 543 52.14 4.24 -40.56
C LEU A 543 53.42 4.39 -41.39
N VAL A 544 54.28 5.34 -41.05
CA VAL A 544 55.60 5.50 -41.70
C VAL A 544 56.55 4.35 -41.33
N LEU A 545 56.52 3.87 -40.08
CA LEU A 545 57.33 2.73 -39.64
C LEU A 545 56.88 1.41 -40.28
N VAL A 546 55.58 1.18 -40.44
CA VAL A 546 55.05 -0.03 -41.10
C VAL A 546 55.34 -0.02 -42.61
N ALA A 547 55.25 1.14 -43.26
CA ALA A 547 55.62 1.27 -44.67
C ALA A 547 57.14 1.08 -44.90
N ALA A 548 57.99 1.53 -43.97
CA ALA A 548 59.43 1.32 -44.04
C ALA A 548 59.85 -0.14 -43.80
N LEU A 549 59.11 -0.89 -42.96
CA LEU A 549 59.35 -2.32 -42.74
C LEU A 549 58.89 -3.21 -43.91
N LEU A 550 57.85 -2.80 -44.64
CA LEU A 550 57.36 -3.54 -45.81
C LEU A 550 58.23 -3.34 -47.07
N ALA A 551 59.05 -2.28 -47.11
CA ALA A 551 59.94 -1.99 -48.23
C ALA A 551 61.30 -2.72 -48.18
N THR A 552 61.65 -3.38 -47.06
CA THR A 552 62.97 -4.01 -46.87
C THR A 552 63.00 -5.53 -47.00
N LEU A 553 61.85 -6.19 -47.22
CA LEU A 553 61.81 -7.64 -47.52
C LEU A 553 61.41 -7.89 -48.98
N HIS A 554 62.40 -7.81 -49.87
CA HIS A 554 62.38 -8.43 -51.19
C HIS A 554 63.49 -9.47 -51.26
N LEU A 555 63.14 -10.74 -51.48
CA LEU A 555 63.94 -11.81 -52.13
C LEU A 555 63.02 -13.04 -52.35
N PRO A 556 63.31 -13.94 -53.32
CA PRO A 556 62.43 -14.21 -54.47
C PRO A 556 61.80 -15.62 -54.51
N LEU A 557 60.90 -15.80 -55.49
CA LEU A 557 60.27 -17.04 -56.02
C LEU A 557 61.27 -18.21 -56.29
N PRO A 558 60.88 -19.50 -56.47
CA PRO A 558 59.88 -19.90 -57.50
C PRO A 558 59.04 -21.21 -57.32
N LEU A 559 58.00 -21.32 -58.18
CA LEU A 559 57.39 -22.48 -58.90
C LEU A 559 57.08 -23.80 -58.13
N VAL A 560 55.94 -24.51 -58.30
CA VAL A 560 55.35 -25.14 -59.51
C VAL A 560 53.86 -25.53 -59.25
N LEU A 561 53.06 -25.51 -60.32
CA LEU A 561 51.67 -25.98 -60.50
C LEU A 561 51.41 -27.46 -60.03
N THR A 562 50.19 -27.88 -59.70
CA THR A 562 49.24 -28.47 -60.68
C THR A 562 47.88 -28.87 -60.07
N LEU A 563 46.81 -28.50 -60.82
CA LEU A 563 45.58 -29.25 -61.16
C LEU A 563 44.57 -29.71 -60.06
N THR A 564 43.46 -28.96 -59.97
CA THR A 564 42.01 -29.33 -60.17
C THR A 564 41.53 -30.81 -60.09
N PRO A 565 40.22 -31.13 -59.97
CA PRO A 565 39.02 -30.32 -59.59
C PRO A 565 37.94 -31.04 -58.70
N SER A 566 37.13 -30.26 -57.95
CA SER A 566 35.66 -30.42 -57.69
C SER A 566 35.12 -31.76 -57.05
N PRO A 567 33.83 -31.92 -56.67
CA PRO A 567 32.68 -31.00 -56.70
C PRO A 567 31.78 -30.96 -55.42
N SER A 568 30.88 -29.97 -55.39
CA SER A 568 29.50 -29.90 -54.83
C SER A 568 29.01 -30.85 -53.72
N LEU A 569 28.33 -30.30 -52.69
CA LEU A 569 26.87 -30.46 -52.50
C LEU A 569 26.27 -29.61 -51.33
N SER A 570 25.02 -29.24 -51.56
CA SER A 570 23.97 -28.46 -50.87
C SER A 570 23.73 -28.58 -49.35
N PRO A 571 22.89 -27.69 -48.76
CA PRO A 571 22.64 -27.57 -47.31
C PRO A 571 21.35 -28.28 -46.84
N ALA A 572 21.26 -28.56 -45.54
CA ALA A 572 20.04 -29.03 -44.89
C ALA A 572 19.61 -28.11 -43.74
N LEU A 573 18.39 -27.59 -43.86
CA LEU A 573 17.58 -27.03 -42.78
C LEU A 573 17.19 -28.13 -41.78
N ALA A 574 17.11 -27.79 -40.49
CA ALA A 574 16.27 -28.51 -39.55
C ALA A 574 15.62 -27.53 -38.55
N SER A 575 14.30 -27.48 -38.62
CA SER A 575 13.37 -26.92 -37.65
C SER A 575 13.24 -27.83 -36.43
N ARG A 576 13.15 -27.23 -35.24
CA ARG A 576 12.20 -27.65 -34.20
C ARG A 576 11.82 -26.46 -33.32
#